data_AF-A0A1H9Q2H5-F1
#
_entry.id   AF-A0A1H9Q2H5-F1
#
_cell.length_a   1.000
_cell.length_b   1.000
_cell.length_c   1.000
_cell.angle_alpha   90.00
_cell.angle_beta   90.00
_cell.angle_gamma   90.00
#
_symmetry.space_group_name_H-M   'P 1'
#
loop_
_entity.id
_entity.type
_entity.pdbx_description
1 polymer ?
#
loop_
_entity_poly.entity_id
_entity_poly.type
_entity_poly.pdbx_seq_one_letter_code
_entity_poly.pdbx_strand_id
1 'polypeptide(L)' 'MTIDKQKLQPLLWSVVASWRAGSDALERHTNALDEFLGETTVEEVALGLLDEISQLTARVRAAEKQLQEVANA' A
#
# COMPACT_ATOMS: atom_id res chain seq x y z
N MET A 1 -1.57 -5.68 7.62
CA MET A 1 -0.41 -4.76 7.73
C MET A 1 -0.85 -3.48 8.45
N THR A 2 0.01 -2.85 9.27
CA THR A 2 -0.33 -1.66 10.11
C THR A 2 0.32 -0.36 9.65
N ILE A 3 0.85 -0.30 8.42
CA ILE A 3 1.52 0.88 7.89
C ILE A 3 0.54 2.01 7.56
N ASP A 4 0.94 3.25 7.83
CA ASP A 4 0.16 4.44 7.45
C ASP A 4 0.29 4.70 5.95
N LYS A 5 -0.69 4.21 5.18
CA LYS A 5 -0.72 4.31 3.72
C LYS A 5 -0.75 5.76 3.22
N GLN A 6 -1.32 6.70 3.99
CA GLN A 6 -1.39 8.10 3.61
C GLN A 6 -0.01 8.78 3.70
N LYS A 7 0.83 8.34 4.63
CA LYS A 7 2.23 8.80 4.74
C LYS A 7 3.18 8.08 3.79
N LEU A 8 2.96 6.78 3.57
CA LEU A 8 3.73 5.99 2.61
C LEU A 8 3.64 6.55 1.19
N GLN A 9 2.43 6.98 0.80
CA GLN A 9 2.12 7.48 -0.54
C GLN A 9 3.10 8.60 -1.00
N PRO A 10 3.15 9.79 -0.38
CA PRO A 10 4.03 10.86 -0.85
C PRO A 10 5.53 10.51 -0.85
N LEU A 11 5.97 9.61 0.04
CA LEU A 11 7.37 9.16 0.08
C LEU A 11 7.73 8.35 -1.16
N LEU A 12 6.91 7.35 -1.52
CA LEU A 12 7.10 6.54 -2.73
C LEU A 12 7.10 7.41 -3.99
N TRP A 13 6.16 8.36 -4.10
CA TRP A 13 6.12 9.27 -5.25
C TRP A 13 7.34 10.17 -5.35
N SER A 14 7.89 10.62 -4.22
CA SER A 14 9.08 11.47 -4.19
C SER A 14 10.33 10.71 -4.68
N VAL A 15 10.48 9.45 -4.29
CA VAL A 15 11.54 8.55 -4.78
C VAL A 15 11.38 8.33 -6.28
N VAL A 16 10.19 7.95 -6.74
CA VAL A 16 9.92 7.69 -8.17
C VAL A 16 10.14 8.93 -9.02
N ALA A 17 9.69 10.10 -8.57
CA ALA A 17 9.89 11.36 -9.29
C ALA A 17 11.38 11.71 -9.41
N SER A 18 12.13 11.58 -8.32
CA SER A 18 13.57 11.87 -8.29
C SER A 18 14.36 10.90 -9.17
N TRP A 19 14.00 9.62 -9.15
CA TRP A 19 14.62 8.59 -10.00
C TRP A 19 14.36 8.88 -11.48
N ARG A 20 13.11 9.18 -11.86
CA ARG A 20 12.75 9.51 -13.25
C ARG A 20 13.45 10.77 -13.76
N ALA A 21 13.68 11.74 -12.88
CA ALA A 21 14.34 12.99 -13.21
C ALA A 21 15.87 12.90 -13.22
N GLY A 22 16.47 11.78 -12.80
CA GLY A 22 17.91 11.70 -12.55
C GLY A 22 18.38 12.74 -11.51
N SER A 23 17.52 13.04 -10.52
CA SER A 23 17.76 14.11 -9.57
C SER A 23 18.74 13.69 -8.46
N ASP A 24 19.64 14.59 -8.10
CA ASP A 24 20.52 14.46 -6.91
C ASP A 24 19.73 14.32 -5.60
N ALA A 25 18.43 14.63 -5.61
CA ALA A 25 17.54 14.43 -4.48
C ALA A 25 17.18 12.97 -4.20
N LEU A 26 17.47 12.04 -5.13
CA LEU A 26 17.05 10.64 -5.03
C LEU A 26 17.49 9.99 -3.71
N GLU A 27 18.75 10.16 -3.33
CA GLU A 27 19.30 9.59 -2.08
C GLU A 27 18.52 10.07 -0.85
N ARG A 28 18.25 11.38 -0.76
CA ARG A 28 17.47 11.95 0.34
C ARG A 28 16.07 11.37 0.42
N HIS A 29 15.40 11.19 -0.73
CA HIS A 29 14.05 10.64 -0.75
C HIS A 29 14.02 9.15 -0.41
N THR A 30 15.02 8.38 -0.86
CA THR A 30 15.18 6.98 -0.47
C THR A 30 15.44 6.85 1.03
N ASN A 31 16.34 7.66 1.60
CA ASN A 31 16.61 7.65 3.04
C ASN A 31 15.36 7.99 3.88
N ALA A 32 14.56 8.97 3.43
CA ALA A 32 13.30 9.31 4.11
C ALA A 32 12.25 8.19 4.03
N LEU A 33 12.23 7.43 2.92
CA LEU A 33 11.40 6.26 2.78
C LEU A 33 11.90 5.14 3.71
N ASP A 34 13.19 4.86 3.73
CA ASP A 34 13.80 3.82 4.57
C ASP A 34 13.57 4.11 6.06
N GLU A 35 13.74 5.37 6.50
CA GLU A 35 13.45 5.79 7.87
C GLU A 35 11.97 5.56 8.23
N PHE A 36 11.05 5.87 7.31
CA PHE A 36 9.62 5.65 7.53
C PHE A 36 9.27 4.15 7.62
N LEU A 37 9.95 3.31 6.83
CA LEU A 37 9.70 1.88 6.77
C LEU A 37 10.36 1.09 7.92
N GLY A 38 11.45 1.62 8.48
CA GLY A 38 12.20 0.95 9.53
C GLY A 38 12.79 -0.38 9.05
N GLU A 39 12.43 -1.48 9.72
CA GLU A 39 12.89 -2.82 9.33
C GLU A 39 12.07 -3.43 8.18
N THR A 40 10.94 -2.82 7.81
CA THR A 40 10.07 -3.36 6.75
C THR A 40 10.61 -2.95 5.39
N THR A 41 10.69 -3.89 4.46
CA THR A 41 11.09 -3.59 3.08
C THR A 41 9.90 -3.08 2.25
N VAL A 42 10.20 -2.35 1.17
CA VAL A 42 9.16 -1.97 0.18
C VAL A 42 8.46 -3.21 -0.40
N GLU A 43 9.17 -4.33 -0.54
CA GLU A 43 8.60 -5.59 -1.02
C GLU A 43 7.59 -6.18 -0.04
N GLU A 44 7.93 -6.26 1.25
CA GLU A 44 7.00 -6.72 2.29
C GLU A 44 5.77 -5.82 2.38
N VAL A 45 5.93 -4.51 2.24
CA VAL A 45 4.81 -3.57 2.16
C VAL A 45 3.93 -3.88 0.95
N ALA A 46 4.53 -4.08 -0.24
CA ALA A 46 3.78 -4.38 -1.45
C ALA A 46 3.00 -5.71 -1.34
N LEU A 47 3.64 -6.77 -0.85
CA LEU A 47 3.01 -8.07 -0.62
C LEU A 47 1.88 -7.96 0.43
N GLY A 48 2.11 -7.20 1.51
CA GLY A 48 1.10 -6.94 2.53
C GLY A 48 -0.12 -6.17 2.00
N LEU A 49 0.07 -5.21 1.08
CA LEU A 49 -1.04 -4.50 0.43
C LEU A 49 -1.83 -5.41 -0.51
N LEU A 50 -1.17 -6.31 -1.24
CA LEU A 50 -1.83 -7.27 -2.13
C LEU A 50 -2.70 -8.27 -1.35
N ASP A 51 -2.17 -8.78 -0.23
CA ASP A 51 -2.92 -9.65 0.68
C ASP A 51 -4.14 -8.92 1.27
N GLU A 52 -3.96 -7.67 1.72
CA GLU A 52 -5.05 -6.87 2.27
C GLU A 52 -6.16 -6.59 1.23
N ILE A 53 -5.80 -6.26 -0.01
CA ILE A 53 -6.76 -6.10 -1.11
C ILE A 53 -7.52 -7.40 -1.37
N SER A 54 -6.82 -8.54 -1.35
CA SER A 54 -7.42 -9.86 -1.57
C SER A 54 -8.44 -10.19 -0.48
N GLN A 55 -8.10 -9.94 0.79
CA GLN A 55 -8.98 -10.14 1.94
C GLN A 55 -10.20 -9.20 1.89
N LEU A 56 -10.00 -7.91 1.61
CA LEU A 56 -11.09 -6.95 1.49
C LEU A 56 -12.05 -7.33 0.36
N THR A 57 -11.52 -7.74 -0.79
CA THR A 57 -12.32 -8.21 -1.93
C THR A 57 -13.15 -9.44 -1.57
N ALA A 58 -12.56 -10.41 -0.87
CA ALA A 58 -13.28 -11.60 -0.42
C ALA A 58 -14.42 -11.24 0.56
N ARG A 59 -14.18 -10.30 1.47
CA ARG A 59 -15.19 -9.81 2.43
C ARG A 59 -16.35 -9.09 1.73
N VAL A 60 -16.06 -8.24 0.76
CA VAL A 60 -17.09 -7.55 -0.04
C VAL A 60 -17.98 -8.57 -0.74
N ARG A 61 -17.38 -9.56 -1.42
CA ARG A 61 -18.14 -10.63 -2.10
C ARG A 61 -19.01 -11.45 -1.14
N ALA A 62 -18.49 -11.76 0.04
CA ALA A 62 -19.25 -12.48 1.05
C ALA A 62 -20.46 -11.66 1.56
N ALA A 63 -20.26 -10.37 1.80
CA ALA A 63 -21.33 -9.46 2.22
C ALA A 63 -22.40 -9.28 1.12
N GLU A 64 -22.00 -9.16 -0.15
CA GLU A 64 -22.92 -9.11 -1.30
C GLU A 64 -23.78 -10.37 -1.38
N LYS A 65 -23.17 -11.55 -1.19
CA LYS A 65 -23.91 -12.82 -1.17
C LYS A 65 -24.94 -12.87 -0.04
N GLN A 66 -24.56 -12.47 1.17
CA GLN A 66 -25.47 -12.42 2.32
C GLN A 66 -26.65 -11.45 2.08
N LEU A 67 -26.38 -10.28 1.49
CA LEU A 67 -27.43 -9.33 1.12
C LEU A 67 -28.41 -9.92 0.10
N GLN A 68 -27.90 -10.65 -0.90
CA GLN A 68 -28.73 -11.31 -1.90
C GLN A 68 -29.58 -12.44 -1.31
N GLU A 69 -29.04 -13.21 -0.38
CA GLU A 69 -29.77 -14.26 0.33
C GLU A 69 -30.91 -13.68 1.17
N VAL A 70 -30.68 -12.56 1.88
CA VAL A 70 -31.73 -11.86 2.66
C VAL A 70 -32.78 -11.22 1.74
N ALA A 71 -32.39 -10.65 0.61
CA ALA A 71 -33.33 -10.03 -0.33
C ALA A 71 -34.25 -11.04 -1.04
N ASN A 72 -33.83 -12.30 -1.13
CA ASN A 72 -34.57 -13.37 -1.79
C ASN A 72 -35.37 -14.25 -0.82
N ALA A 73 -35.29 -13.99 0.48
CA ALA A 73 -36.04 -14.68 1.55
C ALA A 73 -37.35 -13.96 1.86
#